data_AF-A0A8S9WM07-F1
#
_entry.id   AF-A0A8S9WM07-F1
#
_cell.length_a   1.000
_cell.length_b   1.000
_cell.length_c   1.000
_cell.angle_alpha   90.00
_cell.angle_beta   90.00
_cell.angle_gamma   90.00
#
_symmetry.space_group_name_H-M   'P 1'
#
loop_
_entity.id
_entity.type
_entity.pdbx_description
1 polymer ?
#
loop_
_entity_poly.entity_id
_entity_poly.type
_entity_poly.pdbx_seq_one_letter_code
_entity_poly.pdbx_strand_id
1 'polypeptide(L)'
;MKQNIQGKKPSPETCMGIGIAIGITLGMPLGTAMGNVALGPAVGVPIGVAIGTLLQRKYGYKQKRWSDLSAKAKKVRMATLIILVILIIAGIVLFSLVE
;
A
#
# COMPACT_ATOMS: atom_id res chain seq x y z
N MET A 1 22.89 29.01 9.03
CA MET A 1 22.33 27.80 8.38
C MET A 1 20.85 27.70 8.77
N LYS A 2 19.95 28.26 7.95
CA LYS A 2 18.50 28.23 8.21
C LYS A 2 18.00 26.84 7.86
N GLN A 3 17.67 26.04 8.86
CA GLN A 3 17.00 24.75 8.63
C GLN A 3 15.65 25.06 7.98
N ASN A 4 15.55 24.73 6.70
CA ASN A 4 14.36 24.82 5.89
C ASN A 4 13.40 23.73 6.39
N ILE A 5 12.63 24.04 7.43
CA ILE A 5 11.54 23.20 7.93
C ILE A 5 10.40 23.27 6.90
N GLN A 6 10.64 22.72 5.71
CA GLN A 6 9.54 22.39 4.80
C GLN A 6 8.70 21.39 5.55
N GLY A 7 7.46 21.77 5.87
CA GLY A 7 6.44 20.90 6.46
C GLY A 7 6.25 19.65 5.60
N LYS A 8 7.08 18.63 5.86
CA LYS A 8 7.05 17.34 5.19
C LYS A 8 5.74 16.68 5.63
N LYS A 9 4.75 16.70 4.74
CA LYS A 9 3.45 16.08 4.99
C LYS A 9 3.68 14.63 5.45
N PRO A 10 3.13 14.19 6.59
CA PRO A 10 3.38 12.86 7.13
C PRO A 10 2.99 11.83 6.07
N SER A 11 3.88 10.87 5.83
CA SER A 11 3.60 9.78 4.89
C SER A 11 2.45 8.92 5.42
N PRO A 12 1.72 8.18 4.57
CA PRO A 12 0.64 7.28 4.99
C PRO A 12 1.11 6.30 6.08
N GLU A 13 2.32 5.80 5.93
CA GLU A 13 2.99 4.87 6.86
C GLU A 13 3.25 5.55 8.22
N THR A 14 3.66 6.82 8.18
CA THR A 14 3.85 7.63 9.39
C THR A 14 2.52 7.87 10.13
N CYS A 15 1.42 8.11 9.42
CA CYS A 15 0.10 8.27 10.04
C CYS A 15 -0.37 6.99 10.76
N MET A 16 -0.17 5.82 10.14
CA MET A 16 -0.48 4.54 10.78
C MET A 16 0.44 4.26 11.97
N GLY A 17 1.75 4.50 11.83
CA GLY A 17 2.71 4.32 12.92
C GLY A 17 2.40 5.19 14.13
N ILE A 18 2.06 6.47 13.92
CA ILE A 18 1.63 7.39 14.99
C ILE A 18 0.34 6.87 15.64
N GLY A 19 -0.65 6.46 14.85
CA GLY A 19 -1.89 5.89 15.36
C GLY A 19 -1.63 4.69 16.28
N ILE A 20 -0.90 3.69 15.79
CA ILE A 20 -0.57 2.47 16.54
C ILE A 20 0.21 2.80 17.82
N ALA A 21 1.20 3.69 17.76
CA ALA A 21 1.98 4.09 18.92
C ALA A 21 1.09 4.69 20.03
N ILE A 22 0.17 5.58 19.65
CA ILE A 22 -0.82 6.15 20.59
C ILE A 22 -1.72 5.04 21.14
N GLY A 23 -2.24 4.18 20.27
CA GLY A 23 -3.12 3.08 20.65
C GLY A 23 -2.49 2.12 21.67
N ILE A 24 -1.25 1.69 21.44
CA ILE A 24 -0.51 0.80 22.37
C ILE A 24 -0.21 1.52 23.69
N THR A 25 0.18 2.80 23.63
CA THR A 25 0.48 3.61 24.83
C THR A 25 -0.74 3.73 25.73
N LEU A 26 -1.95 3.80 25.17
CA LEU A 26 -3.20 3.83 25.92
C LEU A 26 -3.67 2.43 26.33
N GLY A 27 -3.53 1.45 25.44
CA GLY A 27 -4.01 0.08 25.65
C GLY A 27 -3.24 -0.65 26.74
N MET A 28 -1.90 -0.62 26.72
CA MET A 28 -1.11 -1.40 27.68
C MET A 28 -1.39 -1.08 29.15
N PRO A 29 -1.43 0.20 29.58
CA PRO A 29 -1.81 0.55 30.94
C PRO A 29 -3.20 0.03 31.34
N LEU A 30 -4.17 0.07 30.42
CA LEU A 30 -5.52 -0.46 30.67
C LEU A 30 -5.50 -1.98 30.88
N GLY A 31 -4.76 -2.72 30.04
CA GLY A 31 -4.59 -4.16 30.21
C GLY A 31 -3.92 -4.50 31.55
N THR A 32 -2.88 -3.76 31.94
CA THR A 32 -2.23 -3.95 33.25
C THR A 32 -3.15 -3.61 34.42
N ALA A 33 -3.96 -2.56 34.30
CA ALA A 33 -4.89 -2.13 35.36
C ALA A 33 -6.04 -3.13 35.59
N MET A 34 -6.49 -3.81 34.53
CA MET A 34 -7.51 -4.87 34.62
C MET A 34 -6.92 -6.23 35.02
N GLY A 35 -5.62 -6.33 35.29
CA GLY A 35 -4.94 -7.59 35.59
C GLY A 35 -4.86 -8.56 34.41
N ASN A 36 -5.18 -8.11 33.20
CA ASN A 36 -5.13 -8.91 31.99
C ASN A 36 -4.38 -8.17 30.89
N VAL A 37 -3.09 -8.44 30.80
CA VAL A 37 -2.16 -7.83 29.83
C VAL A 37 -2.61 -8.07 28.38
N ALA A 38 -3.33 -9.17 28.10
CA ALA A 38 -3.86 -9.44 26.76
C ALA A 38 -4.92 -8.43 26.31
N LEU A 39 -5.61 -7.76 27.24
CA LEU A 39 -6.56 -6.70 26.92
C LEU A 39 -5.86 -5.44 26.39
N GLY A 40 -4.59 -5.23 26.73
CA GLY A 40 -3.86 -4.04 26.33
C GLY A 40 -3.70 -3.92 24.81
N PRO A 41 -3.13 -4.91 24.12
CA PRO A 41 -3.11 -4.95 22.66
C PRO A 41 -4.52 -5.08 22.05
N ALA A 42 -5.42 -5.84 22.69
CA ALA A 42 -6.77 -6.07 22.18
C ALA A 42 -7.58 -4.78 22.07
N VAL A 43 -7.39 -3.83 23.00
CA VAL A 43 -8.04 -2.51 22.97
C VAL A 43 -7.15 -1.46 22.28
N GLY A 44 -5.84 -1.50 22.51
CA GLY A 44 -4.90 -0.51 22.01
C GLY A 44 -4.73 -0.53 20.49
N VAL A 45 -4.65 -1.70 19.86
CA VAL A 45 -4.46 -1.80 18.40
C VAL A 45 -5.67 -1.24 17.62
N PRO A 46 -6.93 -1.60 17.94
CA PRO A 46 -8.09 -1.01 17.28
C PRO A 46 -8.16 0.51 17.41
N ILE A 47 -7.88 1.05 18.60
CA ILE A 47 -7.84 2.50 18.84
C ILE A 47 -6.75 3.13 17.97
N GLY A 48 -5.57 2.53 17.94
CA GLY A 48 -4.45 3.05 17.15
C GLY A 48 -4.71 3.03 15.64
N VAL A 49 -5.35 1.98 15.13
CA VAL A 49 -5.78 1.89 13.73
C VAL A 49 -6.85 2.94 13.42
N ALA A 50 -7.84 3.13 14.30
CA ALA A 50 -8.86 4.17 14.14
C ALA A 50 -8.22 5.58 14.08
N ILE A 51 -7.30 5.89 14.99
CA ILE A 51 -6.58 7.17 14.99
C ILE A 51 -5.74 7.32 13.70
N GLY A 52 -4.96 6.29 13.33
CA GLY A 52 -4.11 6.33 12.14
C GLY A 52 -4.91 6.53 10.85
N THR A 53 -6.07 5.88 10.72
CA THR A 53 -6.97 6.06 9.57
C THR A 53 -7.65 7.43 9.55
N LEU A 54 -8.04 7.97 10.71
CA LEU A 54 -8.55 9.35 10.82
C LEU A 54 -7.49 10.37 10.44
N LEU A 55 -6.25 10.20 10.89
CA LEU A 55 -5.11 11.05 10.49
C LEU A 55 -4.87 10.93 8.98
N GLN A 56 -4.89 9.72 8.42
CA GLN A 56 -4.72 9.52 6.99
C GLN A 56 -5.82 10.22 6.18
N ARG A 57 -7.07 10.18 6.64
CA ARG A 57 -8.20 10.91 6.00
C ARG A 57 -8.06 12.42 6.13
N LYS A 58 -7.71 12.92 7.33
CA LYS A 58 -7.57 14.35 7.63
C LYS A 58 -6.41 14.99 6.88
N TYR A 59 -5.27 14.31 6.83
CA TYR A 59 -4.08 14.78 6.11
C TYR A 59 -4.04 14.32 4.65
N GLY A 60 -5.07 13.57 4.21
CA GLY A 60 -5.44 13.34 2.82
C GLY A 60 -4.25 13.02 1.94
N TYR A 61 -3.42 12.04 2.32
CA TYR A 61 -2.36 11.59 1.44
C TYR A 61 -3.02 10.83 0.29
N LYS A 62 -3.30 11.52 -0.82
CA LYS A 62 -3.66 10.91 -2.11
C LYS A 62 -2.46 10.09 -2.58
N GLN A 63 -2.29 8.92 -1.98
CA GLN A 63 -1.45 7.87 -2.51
C GLN A 63 -2.10 7.54 -3.85
N LYS A 64 -1.49 7.99 -4.96
CA LYS A 64 -1.88 7.54 -6.30
C LYS A 64 -1.90 6.02 -6.23
N ARG A 65 -3.11 5.49 -6.25
CA ARG A 65 -3.38 4.06 -6.22
C ARG A 65 -2.82 3.53 -7.52
N TRP A 66 -1.67 2.88 -7.43
CA TRP A 66 -1.02 2.22 -8.57
C TRP A 66 -1.94 1.18 -9.25
N SER A 67 -3.10 0.84 -8.65
CA SER A 67 -4.10 -0.05 -9.26
C SER A 67 -4.98 0.59 -10.35
N ASP A 68 -4.96 1.91 -10.55
CA ASP A 68 -5.69 2.55 -11.67
C ASP A 68 -4.88 2.62 -12.98
N LEU A 69 -3.56 2.38 -12.94
CA LEU A 69 -2.78 2.17 -14.17
C LEU A 69 -3.02 0.79 -14.79
N SER A 70 -3.66 -0.13 -14.06
CA SER A 70 -3.92 -1.51 -14.53
C SER A 70 -5.11 -1.61 -15.49
N ALA A 71 -5.90 -0.54 -15.67
CA ALA A 71 -6.92 -0.52 -16.72
C ALA A 71 -6.33 -0.19 -18.12
N LYS A 72 -5.16 0.48 -18.17
CA LYS A 72 -4.43 0.77 -19.43
C LYS A 72 -3.17 -0.09 -19.64
N ALA A 73 -2.48 -0.53 -18.57
CA ALA A 73 -1.27 -1.35 -18.68
C ALA A 73 -1.55 -2.83 -19.01
N LYS A 74 -2.76 -3.33 -18.69
CA LYS A 74 -3.16 -4.70 -19.08
C LYS A 74 -3.29 -4.85 -20.61
N LYS A 75 -3.60 -3.76 -21.31
CA LYS A 75 -3.77 -3.76 -22.78
C LYS A 75 -2.44 -3.90 -23.52
N VAL A 76 -1.36 -3.27 -23.05
CA VAL A 76 -0.03 -3.34 -23.70
C VAL A 76 0.67 -4.67 -23.44
N ARG A 77 0.54 -5.22 -22.22
CA ARG A 77 1.09 -6.55 -21.89
C ARG A 77 0.45 -7.66 -22.71
N MET A 78 -0.87 -7.58 -22.91
CA MET A 78 -1.58 -8.54 -23.75
C MET A 78 -1.24 -8.35 -25.24
N ALA A 79 -1.13 -7.11 -25.72
CA ALA A 79 -0.71 -6.83 -27.10
C ALA A 79 0.72 -7.32 -27.41
N THR A 80 1.65 -7.15 -26.48
CA THR A 80 3.06 -7.60 -26.64
C THR A 80 3.14 -9.12 -26.77
N LEU A 81 2.34 -9.87 -25.97
CA LEU A 81 2.27 -11.32 -26.08
C LEU A 81 1.65 -11.79 -27.40
N ILE A 82 0.60 -11.12 -27.88
CA ILE A 82 -0.06 -11.46 -29.15
C ILE A 82 0.90 -11.23 -30.32
N ILE A 83 1.64 -10.12 -30.35
CA ILE A 83 2.63 -9.82 -31.41
C ILE A 83 3.74 -10.89 -31.43
N LEU A 84 4.24 -11.29 -30.26
CA LEU A 84 5.27 -12.33 -30.16
C LEU A 84 4.77 -13.68 -30.70
N VAL A 85 3.54 -14.08 -30.36
CA VAL A 85 2.92 -15.31 -30.84
C VAL A 85 2.72 -15.29 -32.36
N ILE A 86 2.25 -14.16 -32.91
CA ILE A 86 2.08 -14.00 -34.36
C ILE A 86 3.41 -14.15 -35.11
N LEU A 87 4.50 -13.56 -34.60
CA LEU A 87 5.82 -13.68 -35.21
C LEU A 87 6.34 -15.12 -35.21
N ILE A 88 6.11 -15.86 -34.13
CA ILE A 88 6.50 -17.28 -34.02
C ILE A 88 5.72 -18.11 -35.04
N ILE A 89 4.40 -17.93 -35.11
CA ILE A 89 3.55 -18.67 -36.06
C ILE A 89 3.95 -18.35 -37.51
N ALA A 90 4.17 -17.08 -37.83
CA ALA A 90 4.61 -16.68 -39.17
C ALA A 90 5.95 -17.33 -39.55
N GLY A 91 6.90 -17.41 -38.62
CA GLY A 91 8.18 -18.10 -38.84
C GLY A 91 8.00 -19.59 -39.10
N ILE A 92 7.16 -20.28 -38.34
CA ILE A 92 6.88 -21.72 -38.52
C ILE A 92 6.24 -21.98 -39.88
N VAL A 93 5.28 -21.15 -40.30
CA VAL A 93 4.62 -21.27 -41.62
C VAL A 93 5.61 -21.05 -42.76
N LEU A 94 6.47 -20.03 -42.66
CA LEU A 94 7.49 -19.75 -43.67
C LEU A 94 8.53 -20.89 -43.76
N PHE A 95 8.91 -21.45 -42.62
CA PHE A 95 9.81 -22.60 -42.53
C PHE A 95 9.17 -23.85 -43.16
N SER A 96 7.89 -24.09 -42.92
CA SER A 96 7.17 -25.23 -43.52
C SER A 96 6.94 -25.09 -45.03
N LEU A 97 7.15 -23.90 -45.60
CA LEU A 97 7.04 -23.62 -47.05
C LEU A 97 8.38 -23.72 -47.78
N VAL A 98 9.50 -23.65 -47.05
CA VAL A 98 10.85 -23.72 -47.64
C VAL A 98 11.39 -25.15 -47.72
N GLU A 99 10.78 -26.07 -46.97
CA GLU A 99 11.13 -27.51 -46.88
C GLU A 99 10.11 -28.37 -47.62
#